data_AF-W4VPF4-F1
#
_entry.id   AF-W4VPF4-F1
#
_cell.length_a   1.000
_cell.length_b   1.000
_cell.length_c   1.000
_cell.angle_alpha   90.00
_cell.angle_beta   90.00
_cell.angle_gamma   90.00
#
_symmetry.space_group_name_H-M   'P 1'
#
loop_
_entity.id
_entity.type
_entity.pdbx_description
1 polymer ?
#
loop_
_entity_poly.entity_id
_entity_poly.type
_entity_poly.pdbx_seq_one_letter_code
_entity_poly.pdbx_strand_id
1 'polypeptide(L)'
;MIDGKRRVLQMAVFTSAYGNYRMAYLFTKQKTECFQEAHALFFDKIGGVYQTMVYDNMKVAVKRFVGVEKEPTEALLKLSIYYTFNYRFCNIRSGNEKGHVERSVEVIRRKAFAFKDSFQTLEEANQYLMEICERLNDRKQTGKDCSANELFAHEQTHLLLALPPFDAARIVNVRADKYSTIVIDQNHYSVPDHLVDKVVKAKVYSNRIQCFHDGDKIAEHHRLTGGHEWGDSIRSLLKYVKEKAWCIGQ
;
A
#
# COMPACT_ATOMS: atom_id res chain seq x y z
N MET A 1 0.02 19.52 -0.05
CA MET A 1 1.39 19.70 0.48
C MET A 1 1.65 18.64 1.54
N ILE A 2 2.85 18.06 1.56
CA ILE A 2 3.34 17.25 2.69
C ILE A 2 4.62 17.91 3.19
N ASP A 3 4.69 18.23 4.48
CA ASP A 3 5.85 18.90 5.10
C ASP A 3 6.28 20.16 4.33
N GLY A 4 5.31 21.04 4.05
CA GLY A 4 5.56 22.28 3.29
C GLY A 4 6.04 22.09 1.85
N LYS A 5 6.07 20.86 1.32
CA LYS A 5 6.52 20.55 -0.04
C LYS A 5 5.37 20.05 -0.92
N ARG A 6 5.37 20.49 -2.18
CA ARG A 6 4.44 19.97 -3.18
C ARG A 6 4.89 18.57 -3.59
N ARG A 7 4.03 17.58 -3.36
CA ARG A 7 4.27 16.17 -3.69
C ARG A 7 3.13 15.65 -4.55
N VAL A 8 3.45 14.82 -5.52
CA VAL A 8 2.46 14.05 -6.28
C VAL A 8 2.29 12.71 -5.57
N LEU A 9 1.06 12.40 -5.18
CA LEU A 9 0.70 11.14 -4.54
C LEU A 9 -0.19 10.31 -5.46
N GLN A 10 -0.16 9.00 -5.26
CA GLN A 10 -0.98 8.03 -5.97
C GLN A 10 -2.09 7.59 -5.01
N MET A 11 -3.33 7.55 -5.50
CA MET A 11 -4.48 7.16 -4.70
C MET A 11 -5.00 5.81 -5.15
N ALA A 12 -4.91 4.80 -4.29
CA ALA A 12 -5.62 3.54 -4.46
C ALA A 12 -7.05 3.74 -3.98
N VAL A 13 -8.04 3.34 -4.79
CA VAL A 13 -9.46 3.43 -4.44
C VAL A 13 -10.11 2.07 -4.61
N PHE A 14 -10.82 1.65 -3.58
CA PHE A 14 -11.67 0.47 -3.58
C PHE A 14 -13.12 0.92 -3.48
N THR A 15 -13.99 0.29 -4.28
CA THR A 15 -15.43 0.54 -4.20
C THR A 15 -16.19 -0.78 -4.32
N SER A 16 -17.18 -0.99 -3.45
CA SER A 16 -18.10 -2.11 -3.61
C SER A 16 -19.08 -1.85 -4.75
N ALA A 17 -19.41 -2.89 -5.52
CA ALA A 17 -20.30 -2.76 -6.68
C ALA A 17 -21.77 -2.57 -6.28
N TYR A 18 -22.18 -3.15 -5.15
CA TYR A 18 -23.58 -3.14 -4.68
C TYR A 18 -23.87 -1.91 -3.82
N GLY A 19 -23.12 -1.75 -2.74
CA GLY A 19 -23.29 -0.68 -1.76
C GLY A 19 -22.60 0.64 -2.11
N ASN A 20 -21.71 0.69 -3.10
CA ASN A 20 -20.76 1.80 -3.30
C ASN A 20 -19.99 2.17 -2.03
N TYR A 21 -19.68 1.19 -1.17
CA TYR A 21 -18.79 1.41 -0.03
C TYR A 21 -17.42 1.78 -0.57
N ARG A 22 -16.84 2.89 -0.12
CA ARG A 22 -15.60 3.45 -0.66
C ARG A 22 -14.51 3.47 0.38
N MET A 23 -13.31 3.08 -0.02
CA MET A 23 -12.11 3.34 0.75
C MET A 23 -10.97 3.75 -0.16
N ALA A 24 -10.07 4.57 0.37
CA ALA A 24 -8.90 5.03 -0.37
C ALA A 24 -7.66 5.17 0.50
N TYR A 25 -6.50 4.96 -0.12
CA TYR A 25 -5.18 5.12 0.47
C TYR A 25 -4.26 5.90 -0.46
N LEU A 26 -3.42 6.75 0.12
CA LEU A 26 -2.39 7.52 -0.53
C LEU A 26 -1.03 6.84 -0.40
N PHE A 27 -0.32 6.77 -1.52
CA PHE A 27 1.04 6.27 -1.63
C PHE A 27 1.92 7.27 -2.36
N THR A 28 3.22 7.22 -2.09
CA THR A 28 4.21 8.08 -2.76
C THR A 28 4.58 7.59 -4.16
N LYS A 29 4.35 6.30 -4.45
CA LYS A 29 4.77 5.62 -5.68
C LYS A 29 3.68 4.68 -6.17
N GLN A 30 3.64 4.43 -7.48
CA GLN A 30 2.76 3.41 -8.08
C GLN A 30 3.59 2.15 -8.38
N LYS A 31 3.99 1.44 -7.33
CA LYS A 31 4.78 0.21 -7.43
C LYS A 31 4.00 -1.00 -6.89
N THR A 32 4.51 -2.20 -7.20
CA THR A 32 3.96 -3.48 -6.76
C THR A 32 3.70 -3.54 -5.27
N GLU A 33 4.65 -3.10 -4.43
CA GLU A 33 4.50 -3.10 -2.98
C GLU A 33 3.33 -2.21 -2.52
N CYS A 34 3.13 -1.04 -3.15
CA CYS A 34 2.00 -0.16 -2.84
C CYS A 34 0.67 -0.79 -3.25
N PHE A 35 0.64 -1.49 -4.39
CA PHE A 35 -0.54 -2.21 -4.85
C PHE A 35 -0.92 -3.34 -3.88
N GLN A 36 0.05 -4.15 -3.45
CA GLN A 36 -0.18 -5.24 -2.51
C GLN A 36 -0.57 -4.73 -1.12
N GLU A 37 0.09 -3.68 -0.64
CA GLU A 37 -0.22 -3.06 0.64
C GLU A 37 -1.62 -2.45 0.67
N ALA A 38 -2.06 -1.79 -0.42
CA ALA A 38 -3.42 -1.26 -0.52
C ALA A 38 -4.49 -2.36 -0.37
N HIS A 39 -4.26 -3.54 -0.93
CA HIS A 39 -5.18 -4.68 -0.78
C HIS A 39 -5.15 -5.25 0.63
N ALA A 40 -3.95 -5.43 1.21
CA ALA A 40 -3.82 -5.92 2.57
C ALA A 40 -4.55 -5.01 3.57
N LEU A 41 -4.36 -3.69 3.45
CA LEU A 41 -5.05 -2.70 4.27
C LEU A 41 -6.56 -2.70 4.01
N PHE A 42 -6.98 -2.87 2.75
CA PHE A 42 -8.40 -2.93 2.40
C PHE A 42 -9.11 -4.11 3.04
N PHE A 43 -8.58 -5.32 2.87
CA PHE A 43 -9.17 -6.54 3.40
C PHE A 43 -9.14 -6.59 4.93
N ASP A 44 -8.07 -6.10 5.55
CA ASP A 44 -7.97 -5.96 7.00
C ASP A 44 -9.06 -5.03 7.54
N LYS A 45 -9.25 -3.86 6.93
CA LYS A 45 -10.24 -2.88 7.37
C LYS A 45 -11.68 -3.35 7.23
N ILE A 46 -12.02 -4.05 6.14
CA ILE A 46 -13.38 -4.56 5.92
C ILE A 46 -13.65 -5.88 6.68
N GLY A 47 -12.61 -6.49 7.27
CA GLY A 47 -12.71 -7.74 8.02
C GLY A 47 -13.01 -8.97 7.15
N GLY A 48 -12.66 -8.92 5.86
CA GLY A 48 -12.95 -9.99 4.92
C GLY A 48 -12.40 -9.72 3.52
N VAL A 49 -12.65 -10.64 2.59
CA VAL A 49 -12.21 -10.53 1.19
C VAL A 49 -13.39 -10.69 0.26
N TYR A 50 -13.54 -9.79 -0.72
CA TYR A 50 -14.55 -9.96 -1.77
C TYR A 50 -14.22 -11.16 -2.66
N GLN A 51 -15.25 -11.91 -3.04
CA GLN A 51 -15.09 -13.10 -3.89
C GLN A 51 -14.51 -12.80 -5.27
N THR A 52 -14.75 -11.58 -5.79
CA THR A 52 -14.22 -11.14 -7.07
C THR A 52 -13.76 -9.68 -7.02
N MET A 53 -12.52 -9.45 -7.40
CA MET A 53 -11.92 -8.12 -7.56
C MET A 53 -11.87 -7.73 -9.03
N VAL A 54 -12.31 -6.51 -9.34
CA VAL A 54 -12.33 -5.96 -10.70
C VAL A 54 -11.28 -4.87 -10.83
N TYR A 55 -10.39 -5.01 -11.81
CA TYR A 55 -9.27 -4.09 -12.00
C TYR A 55 -9.38 -3.36 -13.34
N ASP A 56 -9.01 -2.08 -13.35
CA ASP A 56 -8.72 -1.38 -14.60
C ASP A 56 -7.38 -1.87 -15.20
N ASN A 57 -7.08 -1.47 -16.44
CA ASN A 57 -5.90 -1.88 -17.20
C ASN A 57 -4.57 -1.24 -16.71
N MET A 58 -4.42 -1.07 -15.40
CA MET A 58 -3.22 -0.50 -14.81
C MET A 58 -2.04 -1.47 -14.88
N LYS A 59 -0.84 -0.97 -15.20
CA LYS A 59 0.38 -1.80 -15.37
C LYS A 59 0.77 -2.62 -14.14
N VAL A 60 0.34 -2.20 -12.94
CA VAL A 60 0.61 -2.93 -11.70
C VAL A 60 -0.27 -4.18 -11.55
N ALA A 61 -1.39 -4.25 -12.28
CA ALA A 61 -2.32 -5.39 -12.28
C ALA A 61 -2.26 -6.18 -13.61
N VAL A 62 -2.01 -5.51 -14.74
CA VAL A 62 -1.87 -6.12 -16.07
C VAL A 62 -0.41 -6.09 -16.52
N LYS A 63 0.18 -7.27 -16.71
CA LYS A 63 1.56 -7.45 -17.17
C LYS A 63 1.69 -7.21 -18.67
N ARG A 64 0.86 -7.87 -19.48
CA ARG A 64 0.85 -7.79 -20.95
C ARG A 64 -0.55 -8.08 -21.51
N PHE A 65 -0.79 -7.64 -22.74
CA PHE A 65 -1.94 -8.04 -23.54
C PHE A 65 -1.54 -9.24 -24.41
N VAL A 66 -2.32 -10.32 -24.37
CA VAL A 66 -2.15 -11.50 -25.23
C VAL A 66 -3.41 -11.63 -26.07
N GLY A 67 -3.44 -10.96 -27.22
CA GLY A 67 -4.64 -10.86 -28.05
C GLY A 67 -5.76 -10.08 -27.33
N VAL A 68 -6.89 -10.73 -27.07
CA VAL A 68 -8.04 -10.16 -26.33
C VAL A 68 -7.91 -10.39 -24.81
N GLU A 69 -7.09 -11.36 -24.40
CA GLU A 69 -6.88 -11.73 -23.00
C GLU A 69 -5.77 -10.89 -22.36
N LYS A 70 -5.90 -10.66 -21.05
CA LYS A 70 -4.95 -9.84 -20.28
C LYS A 70 -4.23 -10.71 -19.27
N GLU A 71 -2.90 -10.70 -19.33
CA GLU A 71 -2.06 -11.44 -18.41
C GLU A 71 -1.93 -10.64 -17.10
N PRO A 72 -2.29 -11.21 -15.94
CA PRO A 72 -2.10 -10.56 -14.65
C PRO A 72 -0.62 -10.43 -14.29
N THR A 73 -0.28 -9.46 -13.43
CA THR A 73 1.05 -9.40 -12.83
C THR A 73 1.24 -10.50 -11.77
N GLU A 74 2.49 -10.87 -11.52
CA GLU A 74 2.84 -11.79 -10.41
C GLU A 74 2.33 -11.26 -9.06
N ALA A 75 2.29 -9.92 -8.89
CA ALA A 75 1.76 -9.27 -7.71
C ALA A 75 0.28 -9.59 -7.48
N LEU A 76 -0.54 -9.46 -8.52
CA LEU A 76 -1.96 -9.78 -8.47
C LEU A 76 -2.19 -11.27 -8.25
N LEU A 77 -1.43 -12.13 -8.95
CA LEU A 77 -1.51 -13.59 -8.75
C LEU A 77 -1.20 -13.99 -7.31
N LYS A 78 -0.17 -13.40 -6.68
CA LYS A 78 0.16 -13.68 -5.27
C LYS A 78 -0.98 -13.29 -4.33
N LEU A 79 -1.59 -12.12 -4.54
CA LEU A 79 -2.73 -11.68 -3.74
C LEU A 79 -3.94 -12.59 -3.92
N SER A 80 -4.27 -12.96 -5.16
CA SER A 80 -5.44 -13.80 -5.45
C SER A 80 -5.28 -15.20 -4.88
N ILE A 81 -4.07 -15.75 -4.90
CA ILE A 81 -3.78 -17.05 -4.29
C ILE A 81 -3.83 -16.95 -2.76
N TYR A 82 -3.20 -15.93 -2.19
CA TYR A 82 -3.15 -15.75 -0.74
C TYR A 82 -4.56 -15.56 -0.17
N TYR A 83 -5.31 -14.57 -0.67
CA TYR A 83 -6.64 -14.21 -0.21
C TYR A 83 -7.79 -14.98 -0.88
N THR A 84 -7.46 -15.94 -1.75
CA THR A 84 -8.40 -16.83 -2.46
C THR A 84 -9.52 -16.15 -3.26
N PHE A 85 -9.35 -14.87 -3.63
CA PHE A 85 -10.32 -14.16 -4.47
C PHE A 85 -10.11 -14.43 -5.96
N ASN A 86 -11.20 -14.37 -6.73
CA ASN A 86 -11.14 -14.33 -8.19
C ASN A 86 -10.88 -12.91 -8.68
N TYR A 87 -10.25 -12.74 -9.85
CA TYR A 87 -10.09 -11.42 -10.44
C TYR A 87 -10.49 -11.39 -11.91
N ARG A 88 -10.90 -10.21 -12.36
CA ARG A 88 -11.07 -9.91 -13.78
C ARG A 88 -10.68 -8.48 -14.08
N PHE A 89 -10.39 -8.22 -15.35
CA PHE A 89 -10.07 -6.89 -15.83
C PHE A 89 -11.26 -6.26 -16.54
N CYS A 90 -11.46 -4.95 -16.41
CA CYS A 90 -12.53 -4.23 -17.09
C CYS A 90 -12.46 -4.45 -18.61
N ASN A 91 -13.57 -4.89 -19.21
CA ASN A 91 -13.66 -5.01 -20.66
C ASN A 91 -13.63 -3.62 -21.31
N ILE A 92 -13.01 -3.50 -22.49
CA ILE A 92 -12.93 -2.24 -23.26
C ILE A 92 -14.34 -1.67 -23.53
N ARG A 93 -15.35 -2.55 -23.64
CA ARG A 93 -16.75 -2.20 -23.93
C ARG A 93 -17.63 -2.04 -22.68
N SER A 94 -17.11 -2.25 -21.47
CA SER A 94 -17.87 -2.13 -20.21
C SER A 94 -17.66 -0.76 -19.57
N GLY A 95 -18.13 0.30 -20.23
CA GLY A 95 -18.03 1.67 -19.75
C GLY A 95 -18.67 1.89 -18.37
N ASN A 96 -19.67 1.09 -17.99
CA ASN A 96 -20.35 1.20 -16.70
C ASN A 96 -19.43 0.90 -15.51
N GLU A 97 -18.65 -0.18 -15.57
CA GLU A 97 -17.74 -0.59 -14.48
C GLU A 97 -16.58 0.38 -14.36
N LYS A 98 -15.99 0.78 -15.51
CA LYS A 98 -14.93 1.77 -15.54
C LYS A 98 -15.41 3.12 -15.01
N GLY A 99 -16.58 3.56 -15.45
CA GLY A 99 -17.19 4.82 -15.03
C GLY A 99 -17.55 4.83 -13.54
N HIS A 100 -17.90 3.69 -12.94
CA HIS A 100 -18.16 3.57 -11.51
C HIS A 100 -16.92 3.82 -10.65
N VAL A 101 -15.80 3.21 -11.02
CA VAL A 101 -14.51 3.42 -10.33
C VAL A 101 -14.00 4.84 -10.56
N GLU A 102 -13.99 5.33 -11.80
CA GLU A 102 -13.55 6.69 -12.16
C GLU A 102 -14.34 7.76 -11.39
N ARG A 103 -15.67 7.61 -11.34
CA ARG A 103 -16.54 8.52 -10.59
C ARG A 103 -16.27 8.48 -9.09
N SER A 104 -15.99 7.30 -8.54
CA SER A 104 -15.65 7.16 -7.12
C SER A 104 -14.32 7.84 -6.78
N VAL A 105 -13.30 7.68 -7.64
CA VAL A 105 -12.01 8.38 -7.53
C VAL A 105 -12.22 9.90 -7.52
N GLU A 106 -13.00 10.42 -8.48
CA GLU A 106 -13.29 11.86 -8.58
C GLU A 106 -14.02 12.38 -7.33
N VAL A 107 -15.05 11.67 -6.87
CA VAL A 107 -15.83 12.04 -5.69
C VAL A 107 -14.96 12.09 -4.44
N ILE A 108 -14.18 11.04 -4.18
CA ILE A 108 -13.28 10.97 -3.01
C ILE A 108 -12.26 12.09 -3.08
N ARG A 109 -11.57 12.24 -4.21
CA ARG A 109 -10.55 13.28 -4.39
C ARG A 109 -11.12 14.68 -4.13
N ARG A 110 -12.27 15.00 -4.74
CA ARG A 110 -12.92 16.30 -4.58
C ARG A 110 -13.37 16.53 -3.14
N LYS A 111 -13.96 15.53 -2.48
CA LYS A 111 -14.50 15.68 -1.12
C LYS A 111 -13.41 15.74 -0.06
N ALA A 112 -12.32 15.00 -0.23
CA ALA A 112 -11.19 15.03 0.68
C ALA A 112 -10.41 16.34 0.54
N PHE A 113 -9.95 16.68 -0.67
CA PHE A 113 -8.91 17.71 -0.83
C PHE A 113 -9.42 19.09 -1.26
N ALA A 114 -10.74 19.33 -1.31
CA ALA A 114 -11.27 20.66 -1.59
C ALA A 114 -11.08 21.66 -0.43
N PHE A 115 -11.01 21.16 0.82
CA PHE A 115 -10.95 22.02 2.01
C PHE A 115 -9.62 21.93 2.76
N LYS A 116 -8.99 20.74 2.78
CA LYS A 116 -7.68 20.50 3.39
C LYS A 116 -6.84 19.70 2.41
N ASP A 117 -5.74 20.28 1.96
CA ASP A 117 -4.81 19.66 1.01
C ASP A 117 -3.35 19.64 1.53
N SER A 118 -3.14 20.09 2.76
CA SER A 118 -1.83 20.29 3.37
C SER A 118 -1.72 19.56 4.71
N PHE A 119 -0.66 18.77 4.86
CA PHE A 119 -0.44 17.86 5.99
C PHE A 119 1.05 17.84 6.36
N GLN A 120 1.37 17.44 7.59
CA GLN A 120 2.74 17.26 8.04
C GLN A 120 3.34 15.95 7.49
N THR A 121 2.58 14.86 7.55
CA THR A 121 3.03 13.54 7.11
C THR A 121 2.05 12.88 6.14
N LEU A 122 2.50 11.85 5.42
CA LEU A 122 1.63 11.05 4.56
C LEU A 122 0.60 10.28 5.39
N GLU A 123 1.01 9.83 6.57
CA GLU A 123 0.17 9.13 7.54
C GLU A 123 -1.00 10.02 7.99
N GLU A 124 -0.74 11.30 8.28
CA GLU A 124 -1.80 12.27 8.61
C GLU A 124 -2.77 12.47 7.43
N ALA A 125 -2.24 12.58 6.20
CA ALA A 125 -3.06 12.70 5.01
C ALA A 125 -3.95 11.46 4.77
N ASN A 126 -3.41 10.27 5.03
CA ASN A 126 -4.15 9.00 4.94
C ASN A 126 -5.24 8.89 6.01
N GLN A 127 -4.95 9.28 7.25
CA GLN A 127 -5.94 9.31 8.33
C GLN A 127 -7.11 10.23 7.98
N TYR A 128 -6.80 11.45 7.54
CA TYR A 128 -7.83 12.39 7.07
C TYR A 128 -8.63 11.85 5.89
N LEU A 129 -7.98 11.22 4.90
CA LEU A 129 -8.68 10.62 3.76
C LEU A 129 -9.63 9.49 4.21
N MET A 130 -9.21 8.67 5.17
CA MET A 130 -10.04 7.59 5.72
C MET A 130 -11.28 8.15 6.43
N GLU A 131 -11.13 9.20 7.23
CA GLU A 131 -12.26 9.88 7.89
C GLU A 131 -13.27 10.46 6.89
N ILE A 132 -12.78 11.03 5.79
CA ILE A 132 -13.65 11.52 4.72
C ILE A 132 -14.37 10.36 4.02
N CYS A 133 -13.69 9.24 3.76
CA CYS A 133 -14.34 8.05 3.20
C CYS A 133 -15.45 7.54 4.12
N GLU A 134 -15.19 7.45 5.43
CA GLU A 134 -16.18 7.02 6.42
C GLU A 134 -17.42 7.93 6.39
N ARG A 135 -17.22 9.25 6.44
CA ARG A 135 -18.30 10.24 6.32
C ARG A 135 -19.06 10.17 5.00
N LEU A 136 -18.43 9.71 3.92
CA LEU A 136 -19.11 9.48 2.65
C LEU A 136 -19.93 8.20 2.68
N ASN A 137 -19.44 7.16 3.35
CA ASN A 137 -20.10 5.88 3.47
C ASN A 137 -21.31 5.94 4.42
N ASP A 138 -21.30 6.81 5.43
CA ASP A 138 -22.42 7.05 6.34
C ASP A 138 -23.57 7.88 5.73
N ARG A 139 -23.32 8.57 4.61
CA ARG A 139 -24.36 9.38 3.96
C ARG A 139 -25.33 8.49 3.20
N LYS A 140 -26.62 8.79 3.33
CA LYS A 140 -27.66 8.22 2.47
C LYS A 140 -27.32 8.42 1.00
N GLN A 141 -27.48 7.37 0.21
CA GLN A 141 -27.20 7.41 -1.21
C GLN A 141 -28.31 8.16 -1.95
N THR A 142 -27.97 8.89 -3.01
CA THR A 142 -28.98 9.57 -3.84
C THR A 142 -29.96 8.53 -4.40
N GLY A 143 -31.25 8.68 -4.08
CA GLY A 143 -32.30 7.76 -4.52
C GLY A 143 -32.41 6.47 -3.72
N LYS A 144 -31.73 6.34 -2.57
CA LYS A 144 -31.92 5.23 -1.62
C LYS A 144 -32.05 5.75 -0.20
N ASP A 145 -32.82 5.05 0.63
CA ASP A 145 -32.96 5.40 2.05
C ASP A 145 -31.84 4.88 2.95
N CYS A 146 -30.91 4.11 2.38
CA CYS A 146 -29.74 3.56 3.05
C CYS A 146 -28.43 4.24 2.63
N SER A 147 -27.46 4.15 3.52
CA SER A 147 -26.06 4.53 3.38
C SER A 147 -25.23 3.38 2.81
N ALA A 148 -23.99 3.67 2.39
CA ALA A 148 -23.10 2.62 1.93
C ALA A 148 -22.65 1.69 3.07
N ASN A 149 -22.55 2.21 4.29
CA ASN A 149 -22.22 1.42 5.49
C ASN A 149 -23.34 0.43 5.84
N GLU A 150 -24.61 0.83 5.76
CA GLU A 150 -25.74 -0.07 5.97
C GLU A 150 -25.76 -1.18 4.90
N LEU A 151 -25.51 -0.84 3.63
CA LEU A 151 -25.41 -1.85 2.57
C LEU A 151 -24.20 -2.77 2.75
N PHE A 152 -23.07 -2.24 3.22
CA PHE A 152 -21.88 -3.02 3.50
C PHE A 152 -22.10 -4.03 4.63
N ALA A 153 -22.87 -3.70 5.67
CA ALA A 153 -23.23 -4.67 6.72
C ALA A 153 -23.93 -5.92 6.16
N HIS A 154 -24.71 -5.78 5.10
CA HIS A 154 -25.29 -6.92 4.38
C HIS A 154 -24.22 -7.67 3.56
N GLU A 155 -23.33 -6.94 2.86
CA GLU A 155 -22.23 -7.53 2.09
C GLU A 155 -21.26 -8.35 2.95
N GLN A 156 -21.04 -7.97 4.21
CA GLN A 156 -20.10 -8.64 5.13
C GLN A 156 -20.38 -10.15 5.26
N THR A 157 -21.65 -10.56 5.23
CA THR A 157 -22.05 -11.96 5.33
C THR A 157 -21.64 -12.82 4.11
N HIS A 158 -21.26 -12.17 3.01
CA HIS A 158 -20.86 -12.80 1.75
C HIS A 158 -19.35 -12.72 1.50
N LEU A 159 -18.59 -12.09 2.39
CA LEU A 159 -17.13 -12.00 2.29
C LEU A 159 -16.49 -13.34 2.62
N LEU A 160 -15.37 -13.63 1.96
CA LEU A 160 -14.47 -14.70 2.35
C LEU A 160 -13.74 -14.31 3.64
N LEU A 161 -13.24 -15.31 4.36
CA LEU A 161 -12.50 -15.12 5.61
C LEU A 161 -11.27 -14.23 5.40
N ALA A 162 -11.09 -13.25 6.27
CA ALA A 162 -9.86 -12.48 6.33
C ALA A 162 -8.71 -13.36 6.81
N LEU A 163 -7.66 -13.43 5.98
CA LEU A 163 -6.35 -13.92 6.40
C LEU A 163 -5.53 -12.77 6.98
N PRO A 164 -4.44 -13.05 7.72
CA PRO A 164 -3.53 -12.01 8.17
C PRO A 164 -3.11 -11.07 7.03
N PRO A 165 -2.81 -9.79 7.31
CA PRO A 165 -2.38 -8.87 6.26
C PRO A 165 -1.19 -9.42 5.48
N PHE A 166 -1.29 -9.40 4.15
CA PHE A 166 -0.26 -9.90 3.24
C PHE A 166 1.02 -9.07 3.41
N ASP A 167 2.17 -9.73 3.55
CA ASP A 167 3.47 -9.07 3.62
C ASP A 167 3.86 -8.51 2.24
N ALA A 168 3.47 -7.26 1.98
CA ALA A 168 3.67 -6.55 0.72
C ALA A 168 5.14 -6.18 0.43
N ALA A 169 6.09 -6.64 1.24
CA ALA A 169 7.50 -6.35 1.06
C ALA A 169 8.06 -6.93 -0.25
N ARG A 170 8.70 -6.08 -1.05
CA ARG A 170 9.64 -6.55 -2.07
C ARG A 170 10.95 -6.93 -1.39
N ILE A 171 11.30 -8.21 -1.44
CA ILE A 171 12.56 -8.72 -0.89
C ILE A 171 13.68 -8.53 -1.93
N VAL A 172 14.79 -7.92 -1.51
CA VAL A 172 16.00 -7.77 -2.32
C VAL A 172 17.23 -8.16 -1.51
N ASN A 173 18.21 -8.78 -2.14
CA ASN A 173 19.52 -9.02 -1.54
C ASN A 173 20.50 -8.03 -2.17
N VAL A 174 21.10 -7.19 -1.34
CA VAL A 174 21.96 -6.08 -1.76
C VAL A 174 23.26 -6.11 -0.97
N ARG A 175 24.38 -5.88 -1.65
CA ARG A 175 25.69 -5.82 -1.00
C ARG A 175 25.89 -4.44 -0.37
N ALA A 176 26.34 -4.41 0.88
CA ALA A 176 26.73 -3.16 1.53
C ALA A 176 28.02 -2.63 0.91
N ASP A 177 28.05 -1.34 0.59
CA ASP A 177 29.20 -0.69 -0.01
C ASP A 177 30.24 -0.27 1.04
N LYS A 178 31.35 0.31 0.55
CA LYS A 178 32.45 0.82 1.38
C LYS A 178 32.04 1.95 2.35
N TYR A 179 30.87 2.54 2.18
CA TYR A 179 30.32 3.58 3.06
C TYR A 179 29.36 2.99 4.10
N SER A 180 29.31 1.66 4.21
CA SER A 180 28.39 0.95 5.12
C SER A 180 26.93 1.28 4.79
N THR A 181 26.62 1.37 3.49
CA THR A 181 25.25 1.59 3.03
C THR A 181 24.81 0.54 2.02
N ILE A 182 23.50 0.34 1.91
CA ILE A 182 22.88 -0.40 0.81
C ILE A 182 22.13 0.55 -0.10
N VAL A 183 22.21 0.31 -1.40
CA VAL A 183 21.49 1.12 -2.40
C VAL A 183 20.18 0.45 -2.77
N ILE A 184 19.07 1.12 -2.52
CA ILE A 184 17.72 0.65 -2.89
C ILE A 184 17.02 1.79 -3.63
N ASP A 185 16.53 1.51 -4.84
CA ASP A 185 15.85 2.49 -5.69
C ASP A 185 16.65 3.81 -5.86
N GLN A 186 17.98 3.71 -6.04
CA GLN A 186 18.94 4.81 -6.17
C GLN A 186 19.19 5.64 -4.90
N ASN A 187 18.63 5.25 -3.75
CA ASN A 187 18.87 5.91 -2.47
C ASN A 187 19.75 5.04 -1.57
N HIS A 188 20.55 5.69 -0.73
CA HIS A 188 21.50 5.03 0.17
C HIS A 188 20.89 4.90 1.56
N TYR A 189 20.98 3.71 2.15
CA TYR A 189 20.47 3.41 3.49
C TYR A 189 21.58 2.80 4.33
N SER A 190 21.87 3.39 5.49
CA SER A 190 22.96 2.93 6.35
C SER A 190 22.70 1.54 6.92
N VAL A 191 23.75 0.72 7.03
CA VAL A 191 23.78 -0.56 7.72
C VAL A 191 25.00 -0.59 8.66
N PRO A 192 25.06 -1.48 9.66
CA PRO A 192 26.24 -1.59 10.52
C PRO A 192 27.55 -1.80 9.76
N ASP A 193 28.60 -1.10 10.17
CA ASP A 193 29.88 -1.05 9.45
C ASP A 193 30.58 -2.41 9.32
N HIS A 194 30.37 -3.33 10.26
CA HIS A 194 30.89 -4.70 10.19
C HIS A 194 30.25 -5.57 9.08
N LEU A 195 29.29 -5.00 8.34
CA LEU A 195 28.63 -5.62 7.20
C LEU A 195 29.11 -5.08 5.85
N VAL A 196 30.11 -4.19 5.81
CA VAL A 196 30.75 -3.77 4.55
C VAL A 196 31.15 -5.00 3.72
N ASP A 197 30.86 -4.95 2.42
CA ASP A 197 31.02 -6.02 1.43
C ASP A 197 30.18 -7.30 1.66
N LYS A 198 29.39 -7.37 2.75
CA LYS A 198 28.44 -8.46 2.99
C LYS A 198 27.11 -8.23 2.29
N VAL A 199 26.40 -9.32 2.04
CA VAL A 199 25.05 -9.28 1.46
C VAL A 199 24.02 -9.13 2.57
N VAL A 200 23.19 -8.11 2.45
CA VAL A 200 22.09 -7.81 3.37
C VAL A 200 20.78 -8.09 2.64
N LYS A 201 19.86 -8.77 3.32
CA LYS A 201 18.49 -8.97 2.84
C LYS A 201 17.66 -7.76 3.26
N ALA A 202 17.07 -7.04 2.32
CA ALA A 202 16.18 -5.92 2.60
C ALA A 202 14.74 -6.25 2.21
N LYS A 203 13.81 -6.03 3.14
CA LYS A 203 12.37 -5.96 2.89
C LYS A 203 11.99 -4.51 2.61
N VAL A 204 11.54 -4.25 1.38
CA VAL A 204 11.18 -2.91 0.91
C VAL A 204 9.64 -2.77 0.89
N TYR A 205 9.11 -1.97 1.81
CA TYR A 205 7.69 -1.63 1.92
C TYR A 205 7.38 -0.31 1.19
N SER A 206 6.11 0.13 1.18
CA SER A 206 5.76 1.40 0.55
C SER A 206 6.40 2.62 1.23
N ASN A 207 6.51 2.62 2.57
CA ASN A 207 6.96 3.75 3.38
C ASN A 207 8.22 3.47 4.23
N ARG A 208 8.70 2.22 4.28
CA ARG A 208 9.87 1.84 5.08
C ARG A 208 10.72 0.75 4.43
N ILE A 209 11.92 0.56 4.93
CA ILE A 209 12.84 -0.51 4.55
C ILE A 209 13.36 -1.17 5.82
N GLN A 210 13.28 -2.50 5.88
CA GLN A 210 13.86 -3.29 6.96
C GLN A 210 15.01 -4.13 6.43
N CYS A 211 16.17 -4.06 7.08
CA CYS A 211 17.39 -4.74 6.70
C CYS A 211 17.66 -5.91 7.64
N PHE A 212 18.09 -7.04 7.08
CA PHE A 212 18.35 -8.28 7.79
C PHE A 212 19.68 -8.90 7.37
N HIS A 213 20.41 -9.46 8.33
CA HIS A 213 21.62 -10.25 8.11
C HIS A 213 21.56 -11.47 9.04
N ASP A 214 21.86 -12.67 8.53
CA ASP A 214 21.76 -13.95 9.25
C ASP A 214 20.42 -14.21 9.97
N GLY A 215 19.33 -13.63 9.46
CA GLY A 215 17.98 -13.77 10.02
C GLY A 215 17.59 -12.67 11.02
N ASP A 216 18.55 -11.90 11.54
CA ASP A 216 18.29 -10.83 12.48
C ASP A 216 18.00 -9.49 11.78
N LYS A 217 17.04 -8.73 12.31
CA LYS A 217 16.77 -7.37 11.86
C LYS A 217 17.89 -6.45 12.37
N ILE A 218 18.68 -5.94 11.44
CA ILE A 218 19.84 -5.09 11.73
C ILE A 218 19.50 -3.60 11.66
N ALA A 219 18.61 -3.17 10.77
CA ALA A 219 18.29 -1.74 10.60
C ALA A 219 16.87 -1.56 10.07
N GLU A 220 16.28 -0.39 10.33
CA GLU A 220 14.99 0.03 9.79
C GLU A 220 15.04 1.51 9.42
N HIS A 221 14.53 1.84 8.24
CA HIS A 221 14.60 3.19 7.65
C HIS A 221 13.25 3.61 7.09
N HIS A 222 12.95 4.90 7.17
CA HIS A 222 11.87 5.48 6.35
C HIS A 222 12.27 5.48 4.87
N ARG A 223 11.30 5.19 4.00
CA ARG A 223 11.56 5.11 2.58
C ARG A 223 11.60 6.49 1.94
N LEU A 224 12.79 6.85 1.50
CA LEU A 224 13.04 8.05 0.71
C LEU A 224 12.25 8.07 -0.61
N THR A 225 11.74 9.24 -0.93
CA THR A 225 10.83 9.46 -2.06
C THR A 225 11.53 10.02 -3.29
N GLY A 226 12.64 10.74 -3.12
CA GLY A 226 13.50 11.19 -4.21
C GLY A 226 14.40 10.09 -4.74
N GLY A 227 15.41 10.50 -5.50
CA GLY A 227 16.48 9.64 -6.01
C GLY A 227 17.83 10.26 -5.65
N HIS A 228 18.85 9.42 -5.44
CA HIS A 228 20.19 9.83 -5.01
C HIS A 228 20.21 10.51 -3.63
N GLU A 229 19.19 10.28 -2.81
CA GLU A 229 19.11 10.75 -1.43
C GLU A 229 19.84 9.77 -0.50
N TRP A 230 20.33 10.30 0.62
CA TRP A 230 20.97 9.53 1.68
C TRP A 230 20.04 9.51 2.90
N GLY A 231 19.71 8.32 3.38
CA GLY A 231 18.93 8.16 4.60
C GLY A 231 19.79 8.50 5.81
N ASP A 232 19.25 9.31 6.72
CA ASP A 232 19.98 9.70 7.91
C ASP A 232 20.42 8.49 8.75
N SER A 233 21.68 8.59 9.16
CA SER A 233 22.58 7.52 9.55
C SER A 233 22.47 7.13 11.04
N ILE A 234 22.50 5.81 11.29
CA ILE A 234 23.12 5.10 12.44
C ILE A 234 22.66 5.42 13.89
N ARG A 235 22.02 6.55 14.20
CA ARG A 235 21.65 6.86 15.60
C ARG A 235 20.51 5.99 16.16
N SER A 236 19.64 5.46 15.30
CA SER A 236 18.60 4.51 15.73
C SER A 236 19.16 3.10 16.02
N LEU A 237 20.28 2.75 15.39
CA LEU A 237 20.97 1.46 15.56
C LEU A 237 21.54 1.28 16.98
N LEU A 238 22.07 2.35 17.57
CA LEU A 238 22.60 2.32 18.94
C LEU A 238 21.51 2.12 20.02
N LYS A 239 20.26 2.48 19.72
CA LYS A 239 19.14 2.31 20.67
C LYS A 239 18.68 0.85 20.71
N TYR A 240 18.58 0.20 19.55
CA TYR A 240 18.08 -1.18 19.43
C TYR A 240 19.09 -2.25 19.92
N VAL A 241 20.39 -2.05 19.69
CA VAL A 241 21.43 -2.97 20.21
C VAL A 241 21.56 -2.88 21.73
N LYS A 242 21.37 -1.69 22.32
CA LYS A 242 21.40 -1.52 23.78
C LYS A 242 20.21 -2.17 24.49
N GLU A 243 19.02 -2.13 23.90
CA GLU A 243 17.83 -2.76 24.49
C GLU A 243 17.92 -4.30 24.51
N LYS A 244 18.47 -4.93 23.46
CA LYS A 244 18.67 -6.40 23.46
C LYS A 244 19.82 -6.86 24.36
N ALA A 245 20.88 -6.06 24.55
CA ALA A 245 21.98 -6.42 25.45
C ALA A 245 21.53 -6.54 26.93
N TRP A 246 20.42 -5.90 27.31
CA TRP A 246 19.86 -5.98 28.66
C TRP A 246 18.98 -7.23 28.90
N CYS A 247 18.42 -7.84 27.85
CA CYS A 247 17.55 -9.02 27.96
C CYS A 247 18.29 -10.36 27.92
N ILE A 248 19.60 -10.38 27.69
CA ILE A 248 20.42 -11.61 27.61
C ILE A 248 21.35 -11.72 28.85
N GLY A 249 21.14 -10.86 29.85
CA GLY A 249 21.95 -10.76 31.06
C GLY A 249 21.20 -11.02 32.38
N GLN A 250 20.15 -11.87 32.36
CA GLN A 250 19.51 -12.40 33.56
C GLN A 250 19.31 -13.91 33.46
#